data_AF-A0A960EBD4-F1
#
_entry.id   AF-A0A960EBD4-F1
#
_cell.length_a   1.000
_cell.length_b   1.000
_cell.length_c   1.000
_cell.angle_alpha   90.00
_cell.angle_beta   90.00
_cell.angle_gamma   90.00
#
_symmetry.space_group_name_H-M   'P 1'
#
loop_
_entity.id
_entity.type
_entity.pdbx_description
1 polymer ?
#
loop_
_entity_poly.entity_id
_entity_poly.type
_entity_poly.pdbx_seq_one_letter_code
_entity_poly.pdbx_strand_id
1 'polypeptide(L)'
;MHGWTCAGFVDLPPSRGLLLAALLLAACGAEPGLGDTLTDDTLPGDSLTNNGSLTNTSLSGADTDDTDTDDGGTGPGTGGSGVSGASNGSGGSNDTIKFDVGDGQDSHGTTTGDDPCDTDGTDGCECTIPEHTPCDAGTFDPFYAMGLNCPGEFQVNASTNGAPSAIGVRSSFGGSNAFDPREGSVYAVIGSGHIADLDLVTPGGDSNAGPTHCNDDLGNYDPGGSLPAPILTNDVGGDCTQNAGLIGTGDCSNTINGQFTQGGSANDYTELRVVANVPPDVTSFSYDFAFFTTEWPWYANSAFNDMYIGWLTSELWTGNISFDNQGNPISLNAGFLDYKDQNGTLNVFAGTCMRQHAGTAWLSTTASVSPGESITLVFAIFDLSDSILDSYAFLDNFQWGCEPTGKPSTEPIG
;
A
#
# COMPACT_ATOMS: atom_id res chain seq x y z
N MET A 1 48.99 27.38 -30.67
CA MET A 1 50.29 27.03 -31.30
C MET A 1 51.19 26.49 -30.19
N HIS A 2 51.97 25.44 -30.47
CA HIS A 2 52.87 24.74 -29.52
C HIS A 2 52.10 23.99 -28.40
N GLY A 3 52.32 22.72 -28.07
CA GLY A 3 53.25 21.71 -28.60
C GLY A 3 54.14 21.11 -27.50
N TRP A 4 54.62 19.87 -27.71
CA TRP A 4 55.49 19.03 -26.85
C TRP A 4 54.71 18.22 -25.78
N THR A 5 54.69 16.89 -25.62
CA THR A 5 55.42 15.65 -26.03
C THR A 5 56.15 14.92 -24.88
N CYS A 6 55.52 13.84 -24.40
CA CYS A 6 56.02 12.53 -23.95
C CYS A 6 57.37 12.37 -23.20
N ALA A 7 57.31 11.74 -22.01
CA ALA A 7 58.00 10.49 -21.59
C ALA A 7 57.96 10.36 -20.04
N GLY A 8 57.87 9.19 -19.40
CA GLY A 8 57.75 7.82 -19.91
C GLY A 8 57.43 6.81 -18.78
N PHE A 9 57.20 5.54 -19.14
CA PHE A 9 56.95 4.43 -18.21
C PHE A 9 58.22 3.98 -17.48
N VAL A 10 58.09 3.56 -16.22
CA VAL A 10 59.05 2.67 -15.52
C VAL A 10 58.25 1.67 -14.67
N ASP A 11 58.47 0.38 -14.94
CA ASP A 11 57.94 -0.77 -14.19
C ASP A 11 58.86 -1.18 -13.01
N LEU A 12 58.38 -2.15 -12.19
CA LEU A 12 59.06 -2.99 -11.15
C LEU A 12 58.65 -2.68 -9.69
N PRO A 13 58.72 -3.66 -8.75
CA PRO A 13 57.92 -4.89 -8.69
C PRO A 13 57.30 -5.10 -7.26
N PRO A 14 56.45 -6.12 -7.02
CA PRO A 14 55.83 -6.30 -5.71
C PRO A 14 56.73 -7.08 -4.72
N SER A 15 56.92 -6.56 -3.50
CA SER A 15 57.50 -7.33 -2.38
C SER A 15 56.84 -7.00 -1.04
N ARG A 16 56.45 -8.05 -0.32
CA ARG A 16 55.80 -8.02 1.00
C ARG A 16 56.70 -7.39 2.07
N GLY A 17 56.13 -6.62 2.99
CA GLY A 17 56.83 -6.11 4.17
C GLY A 17 55.88 -5.45 5.18
N LEU A 18 55.47 -6.19 6.20
CA LEU A 18 54.69 -5.68 7.33
C LEU A 18 55.62 -4.93 8.28
N LEU A 19 55.43 -3.63 8.53
CA LEU A 19 56.00 -2.97 9.72
C LEU A 19 55.20 -1.75 10.18
N LEU A 20 55.07 -1.64 11.50
CA LEU A 20 54.33 -0.61 12.23
C LEU A 20 55.28 0.52 12.66
N ALA A 21 54.96 1.78 12.38
CA ALA A 21 55.56 2.96 13.04
C ALA A 21 54.70 4.22 12.84
N ALA A 22 54.73 5.14 13.79
CA ALA A 22 53.79 6.26 13.91
C ALA A 22 54.44 7.65 13.70
N LEU A 23 53.57 8.67 13.65
CA LEU A 23 53.82 10.12 13.74
C LEU A 23 54.61 10.80 12.60
N LEU A 24 54.00 11.83 12.01
CA LEU A 24 54.36 13.21 12.36
C LEU A 24 53.22 14.20 12.01
N LEU A 25 52.88 15.09 12.95
CA LEU A 25 52.04 16.25 12.70
C LEU A 25 52.96 17.47 12.53
N ALA A 26 52.76 18.28 11.49
CA ALA A 26 53.50 19.52 11.30
C ALA A 26 52.58 20.62 10.77
N ALA A 27 52.22 21.55 11.65
CA ALA A 27 51.53 22.78 11.27
C ALA A 27 52.53 23.82 10.78
N CYS A 28 52.09 24.70 9.87
CA CYS A 28 52.79 25.93 9.53
C CYS A 28 51.78 27.08 9.54
N GLY A 29 51.92 28.01 10.49
CA GLY A 29 51.11 29.22 10.57
C GLY A 29 51.96 30.48 10.34
N ALA A 30 51.31 31.58 9.95
CA ALA A 30 51.91 32.91 9.90
C ALA A 30 50.84 34.02 9.98
N GLU A 31 50.54 34.45 11.21
CA GLU A 31 50.09 35.80 11.59
C GLU A 31 51.35 36.64 11.90
N PRO A 32 51.41 37.98 11.73
CA PRO A 32 50.55 38.99 12.41
C PRO A 32 50.13 40.16 11.49
N GLY A 33 49.35 41.20 11.83
CA GLY A 33 48.73 41.75 13.06
C GLY A 33 48.26 43.19 12.72
N LEU A 34 47.84 44.12 13.60
CA LEU A 34 47.53 44.17 15.04
C LEU A 34 46.83 45.54 15.31
N GLY A 35 45.83 45.65 16.19
CA GLY A 35 45.17 46.94 16.48
C GLY A 35 44.05 46.88 17.53
N ASP A 36 44.25 47.56 18.67
CA ASP A 36 43.49 47.49 19.93
C ASP A 36 42.58 48.71 20.15
N THR A 37 41.38 48.56 20.76
CA THR A 37 40.91 49.31 21.98
C THR A 37 39.43 49.12 22.39
N LEU A 38 39.27 48.63 23.62
CA LEU A 38 38.19 48.62 24.64
C LEU A 38 36.95 49.58 24.56
N THR A 39 35.76 49.06 24.93
CA THR A 39 34.86 49.41 26.11
C THR A 39 33.55 48.58 25.98
N ASP A 40 33.16 47.72 26.94
CA ASP A 40 32.44 47.97 28.22
C ASP A 40 30.94 48.32 28.08
N ASP A 41 30.05 47.39 28.48
CA ASP A 41 28.81 47.67 29.24
C ASP A 41 28.09 46.36 29.65
N THR A 42 27.52 46.28 30.88
CA THR A 42 26.72 45.12 31.35
C THR A 42 25.55 45.45 32.29
N LEU A 43 24.36 44.93 31.94
CA LEU A 43 23.18 44.63 32.81
C LEU A 43 22.41 45.81 33.46
N PRO A 44 21.10 45.67 33.77
CA PRO A 44 20.58 44.87 34.91
C PRO A 44 19.38 43.93 34.54
N GLY A 45 19.22 42.77 35.20
CA GLY A 45 18.24 42.55 36.29
C GLY A 45 17.04 41.68 35.82
N ASP A 46 16.32 40.88 36.63
CA ASP A 46 16.34 40.69 38.09
C ASP A 46 15.75 39.33 38.55
N SER A 47 16.14 38.91 39.75
CA SER A 47 15.59 37.93 40.73
C SER A 47 14.70 36.71 40.36
N LEU A 48 15.13 35.54 40.87
CA LEU A 48 14.28 34.37 41.20
C LEU A 48 14.30 34.12 42.72
N THR A 49 13.15 34.18 43.42
CA THR A 49 13.02 33.56 44.77
C THR A 49 11.61 33.05 45.12
N ASN A 50 11.50 31.71 45.18
CA ASN A 50 11.10 30.94 46.37
C ASN A 50 9.61 30.79 46.83
N ASN A 51 9.27 29.51 47.09
CA ASN A 51 8.42 28.97 48.17
C ASN A 51 6.87 28.89 48.04
N GLY A 52 6.37 27.65 47.91
CA GLY A 52 5.69 27.01 49.05
C GLY A 52 4.15 26.83 49.06
N SER A 53 3.76 25.59 49.42
CA SER A 53 2.53 25.16 50.11
C SER A 53 1.28 24.73 49.31
N LEU A 54 0.81 23.54 49.68
CA LEU A 54 -0.52 22.99 49.44
C LEU A 54 -1.56 23.73 50.29
N THR A 55 -2.80 23.89 49.79
CA THR A 55 -4.04 23.79 50.60
C THR A 55 -5.25 23.43 49.73
N ASN A 56 -6.18 22.69 50.34
CA ASN A 56 -7.45 22.20 49.77
C ASN A 56 -8.60 23.24 49.88
N THR A 57 -9.78 22.90 49.36
CA THR A 57 -11.12 23.52 49.51
C THR A 57 -11.45 24.71 48.59
N SER A 58 -12.69 24.91 48.10
CA SER A 58 -13.87 24.04 47.87
C SER A 58 -14.97 24.89 47.16
N LEU A 59 -16.12 24.27 46.82
CA LEU A 59 -17.40 24.89 46.38
C LEU A 59 -17.47 25.28 44.88
N SER A 60 -18.59 25.10 44.17
CA SER A 60 -19.84 24.40 44.51
C SER A 60 -20.80 24.28 43.33
N GLY A 61 -21.58 23.19 43.29
CA GLY A 61 -22.93 23.16 42.71
C GLY A 61 -23.01 22.80 41.22
N ALA A 62 -23.98 21.99 40.78
CA ALA A 62 -24.90 21.16 41.56
C ALA A 62 -25.34 19.97 40.72
N ASP A 63 -25.41 18.80 41.37
CA ASP A 63 -26.08 17.62 40.86
C ASP A 63 -27.45 17.53 41.53
N THR A 64 -28.46 17.06 40.81
CA THR A 64 -29.76 16.67 41.37
C THR A 64 -30.37 15.55 40.55
N ASP A 65 -30.38 14.36 41.15
CA ASP A 65 -31.38 13.30 40.94
C ASP A 65 -32.83 13.89 41.02
N ASP A 66 -33.92 13.24 40.60
CA ASP A 66 -34.24 11.81 40.75
C ASP A 66 -35.61 11.46 40.10
N THR A 67 -35.92 10.17 40.01
CA THR A 67 -37.26 9.52 39.95
C THR A 67 -38.24 9.74 38.77
N ASP A 68 -38.41 8.65 38.00
CA ASP A 68 -39.66 7.91 37.69
C ASP A 68 -41.04 8.60 37.73
N THR A 69 -41.87 8.38 36.69
CA THR A 69 -43.01 7.43 36.76
C THR A 69 -43.72 7.16 35.41
N ASP A 70 -44.13 5.89 35.25
CA ASP A 70 -45.27 5.32 34.51
C ASP A 70 -45.59 5.72 33.05
N ASP A 71 -45.53 4.74 32.13
CA ASP A 71 -46.79 4.13 31.62
C ASP A 71 -46.58 2.76 30.91
N GLY A 72 -47.31 1.74 31.39
CA GLY A 72 -48.03 0.69 30.63
C GLY A 72 -47.27 -0.43 29.87
N GLY A 73 -47.62 -1.73 29.96
CA GLY A 73 -48.71 -2.36 30.72
C GLY A 73 -49.35 -3.59 30.05
N THR A 74 -48.72 -4.78 30.16
CA THR A 74 -49.35 -6.14 30.23
C THR A 74 -50.14 -6.78 29.05
N GLY A 75 -49.89 -8.08 28.81
CA GLY A 75 -50.85 -9.05 28.20
C GLY A 75 -51.73 -9.73 29.29
N PRO A 76 -52.02 -11.06 29.29
CA PRO A 76 -51.93 -12.10 28.25
C PRO A 76 -53.13 -13.12 28.22
N GLY A 77 -53.05 -14.19 27.41
CA GLY A 77 -53.80 -15.47 27.60
C GLY A 77 -55.21 -15.57 26.97
N THR A 78 -55.84 -16.75 26.79
CA THR A 78 -55.45 -18.19 26.90
C THR A 78 -56.59 -19.08 26.32
N GLY A 79 -56.28 -20.31 25.85
CA GLY A 79 -57.20 -21.47 25.96
C GLY A 79 -57.58 -22.22 24.67
N GLY A 80 -57.31 -23.53 24.63
CA GLY A 80 -57.73 -24.40 23.51
C GLY A 80 -57.07 -25.79 23.45
N SER A 81 -57.20 -26.62 24.49
CA SER A 81 -56.57 -27.96 24.56
C SER A 81 -57.23 -29.01 23.64
N GLY A 82 -56.44 -29.96 23.13
CA GLY A 82 -56.92 -31.16 22.45
C GLY A 82 -55.90 -32.29 22.41
N VAL A 83 -55.97 -33.23 23.37
CA VAL A 83 -55.12 -34.43 23.43
C VAL A 83 -55.93 -35.67 23.07
N SER A 84 -55.44 -36.51 22.17
CA SER A 84 -55.38 -37.99 22.34
C SER A 84 -54.77 -38.64 21.10
N GLY A 85 -54.01 -39.73 21.31
CA GLY A 85 -53.36 -40.47 20.24
C GLY A 85 -53.95 -41.87 20.02
N ALA A 86 -53.41 -42.54 19.00
CA ALA A 86 -53.51 -43.96 18.70
C ALA A 86 -54.89 -44.54 18.34
N SER A 87 -55.07 -44.84 17.05
CA SER A 87 -55.28 -46.24 16.64
C SER A 87 -54.96 -46.50 15.15
N ASN A 88 -54.02 -47.41 14.95
CA ASN A 88 -54.01 -48.51 13.98
C ASN A 88 -54.74 -48.37 12.62
N GLY A 89 -54.00 -48.58 11.52
CA GLY A 89 -54.42 -49.55 10.50
C GLY A 89 -54.87 -49.05 9.12
N SER A 90 -53.92 -49.03 8.18
CA SER A 90 -54.08 -49.52 6.79
C SER A 90 -55.22 -48.98 5.91
N GLY A 91 -54.87 -48.09 4.97
CA GLY A 91 -55.61 -47.93 3.71
C GLY A 91 -55.41 -46.56 3.05
N GLY A 92 -54.89 -46.53 1.82
CA GLY A 92 -54.76 -45.28 1.03
C GLY A 92 -53.50 -45.22 0.18
N SER A 93 -53.57 -45.74 -1.04
CA SER A 93 -52.57 -45.53 -2.10
C SER A 93 -52.80 -44.21 -2.85
N ASN A 94 -51.71 -43.64 -3.41
CA ASN A 94 -51.63 -42.35 -4.13
C ASN A 94 -51.74 -41.14 -3.19
N ASP A 95 -50.71 -40.31 -3.03
CA ASP A 95 -50.26 -39.44 -4.12
C ASP A 95 -48.73 -39.23 -4.18
N THR A 96 -48.19 -39.08 -5.37
CA THR A 96 -46.77 -38.72 -5.59
C THR A 96 -46.66 -37.21 -5.70
N ILE A 97 -45.84 -36.58 -4.85
CA ILE A 97 -45.48 -35.18 -5.01
C ILE A 97 -44.78 -35.02 -6.36
N LYS A 98 -45.46 -34.37 -7.30
CA LYS A 98 -44.90 -34.00 -8.61
C LYS A 98 -44.23 -32.64 -8.48
N PHE A 99 -42.96 -32.58 -8.89
CA PHE A 99 -42.39 -31.33 -9.37
C PHE A 99 -43.14 -30.94 -10.64
N ASP A 100 -43.82 -29.80 -10.61
CA ASP A 100 -44.45 -29.21 -11.79
C ASP A 100 -43.55 -28.07 -12.27
N VAL A 101 -43.07 -28.18 -13.51
CA VAL A 101 -42.26 -27.15 -14.16
C VAL A 101 -43.19 -26.44 -15.14
N GLY A 102 -43.76 -25.33 -14.69
CA GLY A 102 -44.69 -24.52 -15.46
C GLY A 102 -44.05 -23.21 -15.90
N ASP A 103 -43.86 -23.05 -17.22
CA ASP A 103 -43.34 -21.83 -17.83
C ASP A 103 -44.25 -20.62 -17.53
N GLY A 104 -43.63 -19.49 -17.18
CA GLY A 104 -44.32 -18.25 -16.83
C GLY A 104 -43.46 -17.03 -17.13
N GLN A 105 -43.57 -16.54 -18.37
CA GLN A 105 -42.82 -15.40 -18.89
C GLN A 105 -43.06 -14.07 -18.14
N ASP A 106 -41.98 -13.31 -18.06
CA ASP A 106 -41.85 -11.86 -18.19
C ASP A 106 -42.55 -10.92 -17.19
N SER A 107 -41.70 -10.26 -16.39
CA SER A 107 -41.85 -8.84 -16.00
C SER A 107 -40.51 -8.29 -15.49
N HIS A 108 -39.49 -8.25 -16.35
CA HIS A 108 -38.32 -7.38 -16.11
C HIS A 108 -38.53 -6.05 -16.83
N GLY A 109 -38.33 -4.95 -16.10
CA GLY A 109 -38.66 -3.61 -16.57
C GLY A 109 -37.69 -3.13 -17.65
N THR A 110 -38.25 -2.58 -18.73
CA THR A 110 -37.46 -1.94 -19.79
C THR A 110 -36.63 -0.78 -19.27
N THR A 111 -35.32 -0.97 -19.20
CA THR A 111 -34.32 0.09 -19.35
C THR A 111 -33.55 -0.16 -20.64
N THR A 112 -33.80 0.65 -21.66
CA THR A 112 -33.08 0.59 -22.94
C THR A 112 -31.69 1.20 -22.78
N GLY A 113 -30.77 0.42 -22.22
CA GLY A 113 -29.40 0.37 -22.74
C GLY A 113 -29.33 -0.90 -23.60
N ASP A 114 -28.90 -0.79 -24.84
CA ASP A 114 -28.65 -1.97 -25.65
C ASP A 114 -27.46 -2.70 -25.01
N ASP A 115 -27.69 -3.90 -24.47
CA ASP A 115 -26.62 -4.83 -24.16
C ASP A 115 -26.04 -5.31 -25.49
N PRO A 116 -24.79 -4.97 -25.86
CA PRO A 116 -24.22 -5.39 -27.14
C PRO A 116 -24.06 -6.91 -27.25
N CYS A 117 -24.21 -7.65 -26.13
CA CYS A 117 -23.95 -9.08 -26.03
C CYS A 117 -25.19 -9.98 -26.18
N ASP A 118 -26.42 -9.45 -26.15
CA ASP A 118 -27.66 -10.26 -26.26
C ASP A 118 -28.37 -10.09 -27.62
N THR A 119 -27.67 -10.35 -28.72
CA THR A 119 -28.30 -10.55 -30.03
C THR A 119 -27.76 -11.78 -30.79
N ASP A 120 -28.57 -12.84 -30.80
CA ASP A 120 -28.63 -13.90 -31.81
C ASP A 120 -27.30 -14.47 -32.34
N GLY A 121 -26.48 -15.03 -31.46
CA GLY A 121 -25.51 -16.07 -31.82
C GLY A 121 -24.43 -15.66 -32.82
N THR A 122 -23.99 -14.39 -32.77
CA THR A 122 -22.83 -13.93 -33.52
C THR A 122 -21.54 -14.09 -32.72
N ASP A 123 -20.55 -14.67 -33.39
CA ASP A 123 -19.18 -14.94 -32.98
C ASP A 123 -18.39 -13.62 -32.82
N GLY A 124 -18.73 -12.83 -31.79
CA GLY A 124 -18.32 -11.43 -31.65
C GLY A 124 -18.29 -10.87 -30.22
N CYS A 125 -18.38 -11.74 -29.21
CA CYS A 125 -18.24 -11.38 -27.79
C CYS A 125 -17.22 -12.31 -27.08
N GLU A 126 -16.29 -12.92 -27.84
CA GLU A 126 -15.19 -13.64 -27.21
C GLU A 126 -14.15 -12.65 -26.69
N CYS A 127 -13.75 -12.81 -25.43
CA CYS A 127 -12.70 -12.03 -24.80
C CYS A 127 -11.37 -12.25 -25.55
N THR A 128 -10.91 -11.28 -26.34
CA THR A 128 -9.76 -11.43 -27.24
C THR A 128 -8.38 -11.29 -26.57
N ILE A 129 -8.33 -11.39 -25.24
CA ILE A 129 -7.10 -11.36 -24.45
C ILE A 129 -6.25 -12.62 -24.78
N PRO A 130 -4.98 -12.47 -25.21
CA PRO A 130 -4.09 -13.60 -25.42
C PRO A 130 -3.93 -14.45 -24.14
N GLU A 131 -3.78 -15.77 -24.30
CA GLU A 131 -3.46 -16.67 -23.19
C GLU A 131 -2.12 -16.26 -22.57
N HIS A 132 -2.15 -15.81 -21.31
CA HIS A 132 -0.96 -15.35 -20.59
C HIS A 132 0.04 -16.50 -20.40
N THR A 133 1.32 -16.24 -20.63
CA THR A 133 2.41 -17.17 -20.32
C THR A 133 3.55 -16.42 -19.62
N PRO A 134 3.83 -16.71 -18.33
CA PRO A 134 4.84 -16.00 -17.57
C PRO A 134 6.21 -16.00 -18.26
N CYS A 135 6.79 -14.81 -18.37
CA CYS A 135 8.02 -14.52 -19.10
C CYS A 135 9.17 -14.02 -18.19
N ASP A 136 8.96 -14.12 -16.89
CA ASP A 136 9.77 -13.59 -15.79
C ASP A 136 11.00 -14.44 -15.46
N ALA A 137 11.09 -15.68 -15.97
CA ALA A 137 12.10 -16.66 -15.59
C ALA A 137 13.55 -16.16 -15.75
N GLY A 138 14.17 -15.76 -14.64
CA GLY A 138 15.53 -15.21 -14.59
C GLY A 138 15.65 -13.74 -15.01
N THR A 139 14.55 -12.99 -15.00
CA THR A 139 14.53 -11.54 -15.20
C THR A 139 15.09 -10.80 -13.98
N PHE A 140 15.46 -9.54 -14.20
CA PHE A 140 15.60 -8.50 -13.16
C PHE A 140 14.71 -7.29 -13.43
N ASP A 141 13.89 -7.36 -14.49
CA ASP A 141 12.95 -6.33 -14.88
C ASP A 141 11.65 -6.51 -14.07
N PRO A 142 11.24 -5.52 -13.25
CA PRO A 142 10.03 -5.64 -12.44
C PRO A 142 8.76 -5.76 -13.29
N PHE A 143 8.73 -5.25 -14.52
CA PHE A 143 7.52 -5.34 -15.35
C PHE A 143 7.32 -6.76 -15.87
N TYR A 144 8.37 -7.45 -16.29
CA TYR A 144 8.28 -8.88 -16.62
C TYR A 144 7.91 -9.73 -15.40
N ALA A 145 8.39 -9.37 -14.21
CA ALA A 145 8.03 -10.00 -12.94
C ALA A 145 6.62 -9.65 -12.41
N MET A 146 5.84 -8.87 -13.16
CA MET A 146 4.42 -8.62 -12.91
C MET A 146 3.52 -9.22 -14.01
N GLY A 147 4.08 -10.00 -14.94
CA GLY A 147 3.35 -10.51 -16.11
C GLY A 147 3.20 -9.50 -17.27
N LEU A 148 3.69 -8.26 -17.12
CA LEU A 148 3.58 -7.24 -18.16
C LEU A 148 4.61 -7.44 -19.28
N ASN A 149 4.25 -7.01 -20.50
CA ASN A 149 5.09 -7.05 -21.70
C ASN A 149 5.54 -8.44 -22.17
N CYS A 150 4.91 -9.53 -21.72
CA CYS A 150 5.32 -10.88 -22.12
C CYS A 150 5.23 -11.13 -23.65
N PRO A 151 6.12 -11.98 -24.23
CA PRO A 151 6.26 -12.08 -25.68
C PRO A 151 5.02 -12.66 -26.38
N GLY A 152 4.32 -11.81 -27.14
CA GLY A 152 3.08 -12.16 -27.84
C GLY A 152 1.82 -11.54 -27.21
N GLU A 153 1.96 -10.92 -26.05
CA GLU A 153 0.89 -10.28 -25.30
C GLU A 153 0.88 -8.75 -25.50
N PHE A 154 -0.10 -8.07 -24.89
CA PHE A 154 -0.24 -6.62 -25.00
C PHE A 154 0.98 -5.90 -24.41
N GLN A 155 1.50 -4.94 -25.17
CA GLN A 155 2.71 -4.20 -24.82
C GLN A 155 2.34 -2.83 -24.24
N VAL A 156 2.95 -2.50 -23.10
CA VAL A 156 2.75 -1.27 -22.34
C VAL A 156 4.06 -0.48 -22.25
N ASN A 157 3.96 0.85 -22.19
CA ASN A 157 5.11 1.70 -21.95
C ASN A 157 5.40 1.74 -20.44
N ALA A 158 6.52 1.16 -20.04
CA ALA A 158 6.89 0.97 -18.65
C ALA A 158 8.10 1.84 -18.25
N SER A 159 8.08 2.39 -17.04
CA SER A 159 9.13 3.28 -16.53
C SER A 159 9.15 3.29 -15.00
N THR A 160 10.28 3.65 -14.41
CA THR A 160 10.45 3.73 -12.95
C THR A 160 10.92 5.12 -12.53
N ASN A 161 10.61 5.50 -11.30
CA ASN A 161 11.19 6.66 -10.62
C ASN A 161 11.42 6.30 -9.14
N GLY A 162 12.39 6.92 -8.48
CA GLY A 162 12.89 6.48 -7.17
C GLY A 162 14.31 5.91 -7.21
N ALA A 163 14.76 5.35 -6.09
CA ALA A 163 16.12 4.82 -5.97
C ALA A 163 16.27 3.45 -6.66
N PRO A 164 17.33 3.21 -7.45
CA PRO A 164 17.58 1.88 -8.01
C PRO A 164 17.82 0.77 -6.98
N SER A 165 18.18 1.10 -5.73
CA SER A 165 18.29 0.16 -4.61
C SER A 165 16.94 -0.19 -3.97
N ALA A 166 15.89 0.55 -4.30
CA ALA A 166 14.54 0.39 -3.80
C ALA A 166 13.60 -0.33 -4.79
N ILE A 167 14.12 -0.81 -5.92
CA ILE A 167 13.36 -1.46 -7.00
C ILE A 167 14.06 -2.75 -7.43
N GLY A 168 13.30 -3.83 -7.60
CA GLY A 168 13.83 -5.08 -8.14
C GLY A 168 12.82 -6.21 -8.18
N VAL A 169 13.30 -7.45 -8.09
CA VAL A 169 12.50 -8.67 -8.17
C VAL A 169 12.97 -9.72 -7.16
N ARG A 170 12.06 -10.59 -6.69
CA ARG A 170 12.38 -11.68 -5.75
C ARG A 170 11.57 -12.94 -6.07
N SER A 171 12.11 -14.11 -5.72
CA SER A 171 11.46 -15.42 -5.93
C SER A 171 10.83 -16.02 -4.66
N SER A 172 11.00 -15.35 -3.51
CA SER A 172 10.62 -15.87 -2.19
C SER A 172 10.87 -14.82 -1.11
N PHE A 173 10.10 -14.86 -0.02
CA PHE A 173 10.35 -14.06 1.18
C PHE A 173 10.00 -14.80 2.47
N GLY A 174 10.86 -14.68 3.48
CA GLY A 174 10.66 -15.27 4.79
C GLY A 174 10.95 -16.77 4.87
N GLY A 175 10.49 -17.41 5.96
CA GLY A 175 10.69 -18.83 6.24
C GLY A 175 9.54 -19.74 5.79
N SER A 176 8.59 -19.21 5.03
CA SER A 176 7.40 -19.94 4.53
C SER A 176 7.08 -19.54 3.09
N ASN A 177 6.24 -20.36 2.45
CA ASN A 177 5.69 -20.10 1.12
C ASN A 177 4.51 -19.11 1.09
N ALA A 178 4.35 -18.26 2.11
CA ALA A 178 3.27 -17.26 2.16
C ALA A 178 3.40 -16.19 1.07
N PHE A 179 4.65 -15.93 0.66
CA PHE A 179 5.04 -14.96 -0.37
C PHE A 179 5.83 -15.64 -1.48
N ASP A 180 5.44 -16.86 -1.85
CA ASP A 180 5.83 -17.43 -3.14
C ASP A 180 5.17 -16.61 -4.27
N PRO A 181 5.79 -16.53 -5.46
CA PRO A 181 5.21 -15.88 -6.64
C PRO A 181 3.79 -16.40 -6.95
N ARG A 182 2.93 -15.46 -7.30
CA ARG A 182 1.52 -15.63 -7.68
C ARG A 182 1.40 -16.21 -9.09
N GLU A 183 2.33 -15.83 -9.97
CA GLU A 183 2.60 -16.47 -11.25
C GLU A 183 4.10 -16.68 -11.46
N GLY A 184 4.48 -17.35 -12.55
CA GLY A 184 5.89 -17.44 -12.96
C GLY A 184 6.84 -18.03 -11.92
N SER A 185 7.86 -17.24 -11.55
CA SER A 185 9.01 -17.62 -10.73
C SER A 185 9.62 -16.47 -9.90
N VAL A 186 9.32 -15.21 -10.22
CA VAL A 186 9.65 -14.01 -9.46
C VAL A 186 8.53 -12.98 -9.53
N TYR A 187 8.40 -12.18 -8.46
CA TYR A 187 7.53 -11.01 -8.37
C TYR A 187 8.36 -9.73 -8.28
N ALA A 188 7.77 -8.59 -8.63
CA ALA A 188 8.38 -7.27 -8.48
C ALA A 188 8.33 -6.78 -7.02
N VAL A 189 9.32 -5.95 -6.65
CA VAL A 189 9.41 -5.33 -5.33
C VAL A 189 9.75 -3.85 -5.49
N ILE A 190 8.99 -3.01 -4.78
CA ILE A 190 9.33 -1.62 -4.49
C ILE A 190 9.39 -1.39 -2.98
N GLY A 191 10.18 -0.42 -2.54
CA GLY A 191 10.18 0.06 -1.16
C GLY A 191 10.46 1.55 -1.07
N SER A 192 10.20 2.12 0.11
CA SER A 192 10.88 3.35 0.54
C SER A 192 12.28 3.07 1.10
N GLY A 193 12.64 1.79 1.24
CA GLY A 193 13.96 1.35 1.68
C GLY A 193 14.77 0.56 0.66
N HIS A 194 15.94 0.09 1.08
CA HIS A 194 16.78 -0.81 0.29
C HIS A 194 16.19 -2.23 0.23
N ILE A 195 15.77 -2.71 -0.96
CA ILE A 195 15.18 -4.07 -1.07
C ILE A 195 16.14 -5.21 -0.70
N ALA A 196 17.45 -4.92 -0.63
CA ALA A 196 18.47 -5.86 -0.17
C ALA A 196 18.39 -6.14 1.34
N ASP A 197 17.85 -5.20 2.13
CA ASP A 197 17.71 -5.33 3.58
C ASP A 197 16.58 -6.30 3.97
N LEU A 198 15.65 -6.58 3.04
CA LEU A 198 14.62 -7.61 3.21
C LEU A 198 15.18 -9.04 3.40
N ASP A 199 16.46 -9.30 3.11
CA ASP A 199 17.14 -10.57 3.38
C ASP A 199 18.05 -10.52 4.64
N LEU A 200 18.13 -9.38 5.34
CA LEU A 200 18.95 -9.21 6.53
C LEU A 200 18.19 -9.56 7.80
N VAL A 201 18.77 -10.40 8.64
CA VAL A 201 18.12 -10.88 9.87
C VAL A 201 18.22 -9.81 10.95
N THR A 202 17.08 -9.29 11.41
CA THR A 202 16.97 -8.38 12.57
C THR A 202 17.86 -8.87 13.75
N PRO A 203 18.80 -8.07 14.27
CA PRO A 203 19.68 -8.49 15.36
C PRO A 203 18.98 -8.99 16.63
N GLY A 204 19.73 -9.71 17.47
CA GLY A 204 19.22 -10.21 18.75
C GLY A 204 19.13 -9.10 19.79
N GLY A 205 17.91 -8.72 20.18
CA GLY A 205 17.67 -7.59 21.10
C GLY A 205 17.58 -6.22 20.41
N ASP A 206 17.31 -6.22 19.09
CA ASP A 206 17.09 -5.01 18.29
C ASP A 206 15.81 -4.26 18.71
N SER A 207 15.74 -2.98 18.35
CA SER A 207 14.63 -2.09 18.70
C SER A 207 13.54 -2.09 17.62
N ASN A 208 12.36 -2.62 17.93
CA ASN A 208 11.20 -2.52 17.04
C ASN A 208 10.81 -1.07 16.65
N ALA A 209 11.22 -0.04 17.41
CA ALA A 209 10.90 1.37 17.16
C ALA A 209 12.03 2.11 16.41
N GLY A 210 12.95 1.37 15.82
CA GLY A 210 14.17 1.85 15.18
C GLY A 210 15.09 0.65 14.95
N PRO A 211 14.73 -0.25 14.02
CA PRO A 211 15.48 -1.48 13.77
C PRO A 211 16.84 -1.16 13.16
N THR A 212 17.71 -2.17 13.07
CA THR A 212 19.05 -2.05 12.48
C THR A 212 19.05 -2.24 10.94
N HIS A 213 17.93 -2.74 10.39
CA HIS A 213 17.73 -3.03 8.97
C HIS A 213 16.32 -2.59 8.55
N CYS A 214 16.15 -2.30 7.26
CA CYS A 214 14.91 -1.75 6.71
C CYS A 214 14.54 -0.42 7.40
N ASN A 215 15.50 0.51 7.38
CA ASN A 215 15.44 1.85 7.97
C ASN A 215 16.39 2.83 7.22
N ASP A 216 16.44 2.73 5.89
CA ASP A 216 17.47 3.32 5.00
C ASP A 216 16.94 4.50 4.15
N ASP A 217 17.26 5.73 4.57
CA ASP A 217 17.15 6.97 3.79
C ASP A 217 17.78 6.81 2.38
N LEU A 218 16.97 6.93 1.32
CA LEU A 218 17.37 6.79 -0.09
C LEU A 218 17.96 8.08 -0.68
N GLY A 219 17.90 9.20 0.05
CA GLY A 219 18.66 10.41 -0.21
C GLY A 219 17.85 11.59 -0.73
N ASN A 220 17.69 11.72 -2.05
CA ASN A 220 17.05 12.92 -2.65
C ASN A 220 15.71 12.56 -3.33
N TYR A 221 15.04 11.52 -2.86
CA TYR A 221 13.81 11.01 -3.47
C TYR A 221 12.56 11.58 -2.78
N ASP A 222 12.65 12.85 -2.34
CA ASP A 222 11.65 13.51 -1.50
C ASP A 222 10.81 14.49 -2.34
N PRO A 223 9.68 14.06 -2.93
CA PRO A 223 8.76 14.97 -3.61
C PRO A 223 8.07 15.92 -2.62
N GLY A 224 8.10 15.62 -1.31
CA GLY A 224 7.63 16.51 -0.26
C GLY A 224 6.11 16.62 -0.21
N GLY A 225 5.59 17.83 -0.04
CA GLY A 225 4.15 18.09 0.13
C GLY A 225 3.26 17.89 -1.11
N SER A 226 3.77 17.28 -2.17
CA SER A 226 3.02 16.96 -3.39
C SER A 226 3.62 15.71 -4.05
N LEU A 227 2.79 14.74 -4.40
CA LEU A 227 3.25 13.53 -5.09
C LEU A 227 3.51 13.77 -6.59
N PRO A 228 4.39 12.98 -7.23
CA PRO A 228 4.60 13.05 -8.68
C PRO A 228 3.32 12.81 -9.48
N ALA A 229 3.13 13.57 -10.55
CA ALA A 229 1.96 13.45 -11.42
C ALA A 229 1.85 12.03 -12.04
N PRO A 230 0.65 11.47 -12.25
CA PRO A 230 -0.66 12.10 -12.10
C PRO A 230 -1.28 12.00 -10.69
N ILE A 231 -0.55 11.55 -9.67
CA ILE A 231 -1.14 11.32 -8.34
C ILE A 231 -1.61 12.66 -7.72
N LEU A 232 -2.89 12.74 -7.37
CA LEU A 232 -3.48 13.89 -6.67
C LEU A 232 -3.88 13.47 -5.26
N THR A 233 -3.48 14.27 -4.27
CA THR A 233 -3.74 13.98 -2.85
C THR A 233 -5.01 14.65 -2.32
N ASN A 234 -5.77 15.35 -3.16
CA ASN A 234 -7.03 15.99 -2.76
C ASN A 234 -8.24 15.09 -3.02
N ASP A 235 -9.18 15.08 -2.10
CA ASP A 235 -10.48 14.43 -2.27
C ASP A 235 -11.29 15.06 -3.42
N VAL A 236 -12.22 14.27 -3.97
CA VAL A 236 -13.32 14.74 -4.82
C VAL A 236 -14.57 15.03 -3.98
N GLY A 237 -15.28 16.12 -4.31
CA GLY A 237 -16.48 16.57 -3.58
C GLY A 237 -17.76 15.75 -3.85
N GLY A 238 -17.65 14.43 -3.99
CA GLY A 238 -18.77 13.53 -4.32
C GLY A 238 -18.32 12.10 -4.63
N ASP A 239 -19.09 11.40 -5.47
CA ASP A 239 -18.80 10.03 -5.91
C ASP A 239 -18.58 10.02 -7.43
N CYS A 240 -17.40 9.61 -7.88
CA CYS A 240 -17.05 9.55 -9.29
C CYS A 240 -17.91 8.55 -10.08
N THR A 241 -18.42 7.49 -9.46
CA THR A 241 -19.30 6.53 -10.17
C THR A 241 -20.67 7.12 -10.49
N GLN A 242 -21.06 8.22 -9.83
CA GLN A 242 -22.33 8.92 -10.04
C GLN A 242 -22.17 10.22 -10.83
N ASN A 243 -20.94 10.75 -10.94
CA ASN A 243 -20.64 11.99 -11.63
C ASN A 243 -19.26 11.94 -12.30
N ALA A 244 -19.23 11.59 -13.58
CA ALA A 244 -18.02 11.58 -14.41
C ALA A 244 -17.30 12.94 -14.46
N GLY A 245 -17.99 14.06 -14.16
CA GLY A 245 -17.37 15.38 -14.04
C GLY A 245 -16.43 15.56 -12.84
N LEU A 246 -16.30 14.56 -11.96
CA LEU A 246 -15.32 14.51 -10.87
C LEU A 246 -14.02 13.78 -11.27
N ILE A 247 -14.05 12.96 -12.32
CA ILE A 247 -12.90 12.19 -12.79
C ILE A 247 -11.81 13.17 -13.27
N GLY A 248 -10.57 12.95 -12.83
CA GLY A 248 -9.44 13.84 -13.09
C GLY A 248 -9.36 15.09 -12.19
N THR A 249 -10.29 15.30 -11.24
CA THR A 249 -10.29 16.48 -10.35
C THR A 249 -9.65 16.25 -8.98
N GLY A 250 -9.34 15.00 -8.64
CA GLY A 250 -8.79 14.58 -7.35
C GLY A 250 -8.68 13.05 -7.29
N ASP A 251 -8.53 12.51 -6.08
CA ASP A 251 -8.62 11.09 -5.77
C ASP A 251 -10.10 10.65 -5.68
N CYS A 252 -10.61 9.96 -6.68
CA CYS A 252 -11.98 9.40 -6.68
C CYS A 252 -12.26 8.42 -5.53
N SER A 253 -11.22 7.88 -4.87
CA SER A 253 -11.40 7.02 -3.70
C SER A 253 -11.61 7.78 -2.39
N ASN A 254 -11.16 9.05 -2.32
CA ASN A 254 -11.04 9.85 -1.09
C ASN A 254 -10.24 9.14 0.03
N THR A 255 -9.23 8.34 -0.32
CA THR A 255 -8.44 7.57 0.65
C THR A 255 -7.12 8.26 0.99
N ILE A 256 -6.54 9.03 0.05
CA ILE A 256 -5.20 9.59 0.24
C ILE A 256 -5.19 10.82 1.16
N ASN A 257 -6.15 11.74 1.03
CA ASN A 257 -6.05 13.08 1.62
C ASN A 257 -5.90 13.05 3.15
N GLY A 258 -6.74 12.25 3.81
CA GLY A 258 -6.81 12.18 5.27
C GLY A 258 -5.50 11.72 5.90
N GLN A 259 -4.79 10.76 5.28
CA GLN A 259 -3.49 10.29 5.78
C GLN A 259 -2.35 11.20 5.33
N PHE A 260 -2.27 11.53 4.03
CA PHE A 260 -1.19 12.37 3.49
C PHE A 260 -1.09 13.73 4.18
N THR A 261 -2.22 14.34 4.54
CA THR A 261 -2.25 15.63 5.25
C THR A 261 -1.76 15.55 6.70
N GLN A 262 -1.76 14.37 7.33
CA GLN A 262 -1.27 14.20 8.72
C GLN A 262 0.26 14.25 8.79
N GLY A 263 0.97 13.58 7.88
CA GLY A 263 2.43 13.65 7.81
C GLY A 263 2.97 14.81 6.97
N GLY A 264 2.22 15.27 5.96
CA GLY A 264 2.48 16.53 5.26
C GLY A 264 3.59 16.50 4.20
N SER A 265 4.39 15.43 4.11
CA SER A 265 5.39 15.19 3.08
C SER A 265 5.54 13.70 2.77
N ALA A 266 5.81 13.38 1.51
CA ALA A 266 6.37 12.10 1.10
C ALA A 266 7.89 12.21 0.91
N ASN A 267 8.61 11.26 1.49
CA ASN A 267 10.06 11.09 1.36
C ASN A 267 10.35 9.69 0.77
N ASP A 268 11.57 9.47 0.28
CA ASP A 268 12.01 8.16 -0.23
C ASP A 268 11.05 7.50 -1.25
N TYR A 269 10.50 8.34 -2.13
CA TYR A 269 9.47 7.96 -3.08
C TYR A 269 10.01 7.05 -4.18
N THR A 270 9.36 5.88 -4.31
CA THR A 270 9.64 4.88 -5.34
C THR A 270 8.35 4.52 -6.08
N GLU A 271 8.41 4.43 -7.41
CA GLU A 271 7.29 3.99 -8.25
C GLU A 271 7.68 3.06 -9.41
N LEU A 272 6.74 2.18 -9.75
CA LEU A 272 6.61 1.56 -11.06
C LEU A 272 5.46 2.25 -11.81
N ARG A 273 5.68 2.62 -13.07
CA ARG A 273 4.70 3.36 -13.89
C ARG A 273 4.47 2.68 -15.21
N VAL A 274 3.18 2.48 -15.52
CA VAL A 274 2.68 1.84 -16.74
C VAL A 274 1.77 2.83 -17.47
N VAL A 275 2.04 3.07 -18.76
CA VAL A 275 1.16 3.79 -19.67
C VAL A 275 0.76 2.85 -20.79
N ALA A 276 -0.54 2.59 -20.91
CA ALA A 276 -1.08 1.57 -21.81
C ALA A 276 -2.25 2.14 -22.63
N ASN A 277 -2.37 1.70 -23.88
CA ASN A 277 -3.66 1.77 -24.57
C ASN A 277 -4.42 0.50 -24.21
N VAL A 278 -5.62 0.63 -23.66
CA VAL A 278 -6.46 -0.52 -23.29
C VAL A 278 -6.82 -1.27 -24.57
N PRO A 279 -6.60 -2.59 -24.64
CA PRO A 279 -6.91 -3.36 -25.84
C PRO A 279 -8.41 -3.30 -26.22
N PRO A 280 -8.78 -3.68 -27.44
CA PRO A 280 -10.16 -4.04 -27.76
C PRO A 280 -10.68 -5.08 -26.75
N ASP A 281 -11.99 -5.02 -26.47
CA ASP A 281 -12.73 -5.99 -25.64
C ASP A 281 -12.32 -6.08 -24.16
N VAL A 282 -11.24 -5.42 -23.74
CA VAL A 282 -10.78 -5.34 -22.34
C VAL A 282 -11.54 -4.24 -21.59
N THR A 283 -12.18 -4.60 -20.48
CA THR A 283 -13.01 -3.72 -19.64
C THR A 283 -12.54 -3.62 -18.19
N SER A 284 -11.52 -4.40 -17.81
CA SER A 284 -10.93 -4.37 -16.48
C SER A 284 -9.47 -4.82 -16.48
N PHE A 285 -8.80 -4.65 -15.34
CA PHE A 285 -7.56 -5.34 -15.02
C PHE A 285 -7.50 -5.62 -13.52
N SER A 286 -6.70 -6.62 -13.14
CA SER A 286 -6.35 -6.92 -11.76
C SER A 286 -4.84 -7.08 -11.60
N TYR A 287 -4.36 -6.98 -10.36
CA TYR A 287 -3.00 -7.35 -9.99
C TYR A 287 -2.94 -7.75 -8.51
N ASP A 288 -2.00 -8.62 -8.17
CA ASP A 288 -1.78 -9.07 -6.80
C ASP A 288 -0.64 -8.25 -6.15
N PHE A 289 -0.79 -7.93 -4.87
CA PHE A 289 0.24 -7.22 -4.10
C PHE A 289 0.25 -7.63 -2.62
N ALA A 290 1.38 -7.42 -1.95
CA ALA A 290 1.50 -7.57 -0.49
C ALA A 290 2.29 -6.39 0.08
N PHE A 291 1.81 -5.81 1.19
CA PHE A 291 2.42 -4.63 1.82
C PHE A 291 3.08 -5.00 3.16
N PHE A 292 4.20 -4.36 3.47
CA PHE A 292 5.02 -4.57 4.66
C PHE A 292 5.46 -3.21 5.21
N THR A 293 5.47 -3.05 6.54
CA THR A 293 5.94 -1.82 7.20
C THR A 293 6.71 -2.12 8.47
N THR A 294 7.85 -1.46 8.68
CA THR A 294 8.64 -1.55 9.92
C THR A 294 8.11 -0.64 11.03
N GLU A 295 7.22 0.31 10.72
CA GLU A 295 6.60 1.22 11.68
C GLU A 295 5.66 0.51 12.70
N TRP A 296 5.17 -0.67 12.35
CA TRP A 296 4.32 -1.46 13.24
C TRP A 296 5.12 -2.11 14.39
N PRO A 297 4.63 -2.07 15.64
CA PRO A 297 3.36 -1.53 16.12
C PRO A 297 3.41 -0.07 16.64
N TRP A 298 4.57 0.57 16.65
CA TRP A 298 4.83 1.74 17.51
C TRP A 298 4.25 3.05 17.00
N TYR A 299 4.15 3.19 15.69
CA TYR A 299 3.71 4.42 15.04
C TYR A 299 2.25 4.36 14.57
N ALA A 300 1.52 3.29 14.91
CA ALA A 300 0.13 3.11 14.53
C ALA A 300 -0.75 4.27 15.06
N ASN A 301 -1.53 4.88 14.16
CA ASN A 301 -2.30 6.12 14.41
C ASN A 301 -1.43 7.37 14.70
N SER A 302 -0.16 7.40 14.28
CA SER A 302 0.70 8.59 14.38
C SER A 302 0.63 9.44 13.09
N ALA A 303 1.57 10.38 12.89
CA ALA A 303 1.74 11.09 11.62
C ALA A 303 2.72 10.39 10.66
N PHE A 304 3.52 9.46 11.21
CA PHE A 304 4.40 8.53 10.52
C PHE A 304 3.55 7.30 10.23
N ASN A 305 3.13 7.17 8.97
CA ASN A 305 2.44 5.99 8.43
C ASN A 305 2.68 5.95 6.93
N ASP A 306 3.61 5.13 6.48
CA ASP A 306 3.99 5.00 5.07
C ASP A 306 2.80 4.55 4.23
N MET A 307 2.82 4.92 2.96
CA MET A 307 1.68 4.70 2.08
C MET A 307 2.08 3.94 0.83
N TYR A 308 1.37 2.84 0.56
CA TYR A 308 1.31 2.26 -0.77
C TYR A 308 0.07 2.79 -1.51
N ILE A 309 0.29 3.25 -2.75
CA ILE A 309 -0.77 3.77 -3.63
C ILE A 309 -0.67 3.05 -4.98
N GLY A 310 -1.73 2.31 -5.32
CA GLY A 310 -2.02 1.97 -6.71
C GLY A 310 -2.86 3.09 -7.31
N TRP A 311 -2.30 3.98 -8.14
CA TRP A 311 -3.03 5.08 -8.74
C TRP A 311 -3.40 4.79 -10.19
N LEU A 312 -4.68 4.83 -10.52
CA LEU A 312 -5.19 4.76 -11.89
C LEU A 312 -5.61 6.15 -12.38
N THR A 313 -5.31 6.45 -13.65
CA THR A 313 -5.91 7.53 -14.43
C THR A 313 -6.50 6.93 -15.70
N SER A 314 -7.83 6.99 -15.80
CA SER A 314 -8.68 6.44 -16.87
C SER A 314 -9.94 7.30 -17.04
N GLU A 315 -10.70 7.07 -18.11
CA GLU A 315 -12.01 7.68 -18.37
C GLU A 315 -13.08 7.24 -17.37
N LEU A 316 -12.92 6.09 -16.71
CA LEU A 316 -13.85 5.57 -15.69
C LEU A 316 -13.44 5.91 -14.24
N TRP A 317 -12.16 6.15 -14.00
CA TRP A 317 -11.62 6.40 -12.65
C TRP A 317 -10.33 7.23 -12.69
N THR A 318 -10.19 8.18 -11.77
CA THR A 318 -8.90 8.80 -11.46
C THR A 318 -8.73 8.84 -9.94
N GLY A 319 -7.78 8.09 -9.40
CA GLY A 319 -7.65 7.95 -7.96
C GLY A 319 -6.84 6.74 -7.55
N ASN A 320 -6.70 6.55 -6.23
CA ASN A 320 -6.24 5.30 -5.68
C ASN A 320 -7.22 4.17 -6.04
N ILE A 321 -6.69 2.97 -6.29
CA ILE A 321 -7.43 1.73 -6.54
C ILE A 321 -7.12 0.65 -5.49
N SER A 322 -6.14 0.89 -4.61
CA SER A 322 -5.75 -0.02 -3.53
C SER A 322 -6.00 0.59 -2.16
N PHE A 323 -7.09 0.16 -1.54
CA PHE A 323 -7.57 0.64 -0.24
C PHE A 323 -8.40 -0.44 0.45
N ASP A 324 -8.55 -0.36 1.77
CA ASP A 324 -9.32 -1.36 2.53
C ASP A 324 -10.85 -1.16 2.43
N ASN A 325 -11.61 -2.15 2.91
CA ASN A 325 -13.08 -2.08 2.91
C ASN A 325 -13.66 -0.98 3.84
N GLN A 326 -12.83 -0.24 4.57
CA GLN A 326 -13.23 0.93 5.37
C GLN A 326 -12.92 2.26 4.66
N GLY A 327 -12.19 2.22 3.53
CA GLY A 327 -11.76 3.42 2.80
C GLY A 327 -10.45 4.01 3.30
N ASN A 328 -9.62 3.25 4.02
CA ASN A 328 -8.27 3.67 4.36
C ASN A 328 -7.28 3.26 3.25
N PRO A 329 -6.22 4.04 2.99
CA PRO A 329 -5.17 3.66 2.06
C PRO A 329 -4.33 2.52 2.65
N ILE A 330 -3.69 1.73 1.78
CA ILE A 330 -2.76 0.68 2.22
C ILE A 330 -1.58 1.32 2.94
N SER A 331 -1.45 0.99 4.22
CA SER A 331 -0.50 1.59 5.16
C SER A 331 -0.50 0.81 6.48
N LEU A 332 0.28 1.29 7.45
CA LEU A 332 0.25 0.88 8.85
C LEU A 332 -1.16 0.79 9.49
N ASN A 333 -2.12 1.60 9.04
CA ASN A 333 -3.48 1.64 9.60
C ASN A 333 -4.51 0.83 8.80
N ALA A 334 -4.12 0.19 7.69
CA ALA A 334 -5.05 -0.56 6.85
C ALA A 334 -5.61 -1.80 7.56
N GLY A 335 -6.89 -2.11 7.28
CA GLY A 335 -7.60 -3.27 7.81
C GLY A 335 -7.01 -4.63 7.43
N PHE A 336 -6.05 -4.67 6.50
CA PHE A 336 -5.45 -5.89 5.94
C PHE A 336 -4.12 -6.34 6.57
N LEU A 337 -3.61 -5.69 7.63
CA LEU A 337 -2.40 -6.17 8.32
C LEU A 337 -2.67 -7.47 9.09
N ASP A 338 -2.59 -8.61 8.40
CA ASP A 338 -2.83 -9.95 8.94
C ASP A 338 -1.64 -10.50 9.73
N TYR A 339 -0.42 -10.29 9.22
CA TYR A 339 0.80 -10.78 9.84
C TYR A 339 1.37 -9.70 10.76
N LYS A 340 1.10 -9.85 12.06
CA LYS A 340 1.51 -8.91 13.13
C LYS A 340 2.48 -9.59 14.09
N ASP A 341 3.78 -9.52 13.81
CA ASP A 341 4.80 -10.36 14.45
C ASP A 341 5.37 -9.80 15.76
N GLN A 342 4.53 -9.36 16.71
CA GLN A 342 5.00 -8.65 17.91
C GLN A 342 6.16 -9.31 18.67
N ASN A 343 6.26 -10.65 18.62
CA ASN A 343 7.22 -11.44 19.37
C ASN A 343 8.44 -11.91 18.55
N GLY A 344 8.51 -11.62 17.25
CA GLY A 344 9.61 -12.08 16.39
C GLY A 344 9.60 -13.59 16.10
N THR A 345 8.40 -14.16 15.94
CA THR A 345 8.14 -15.61 15.92
C THR A 345 7.31 -16.08 14.72
N LEU A 346 6.69 -15.19 13.95
CA LEU A 346 5.94 -15.57 12.76
C LEU A 346 6.89 -16.08 11.67
N ASN A 347 6.69 -17.32 11.24
CA ASN A 347 7.56 -17.96 10.26
C ASN A 347 7.56 -17.24 8.89
N VAL A 348 6.51 -16.47 8.59
CA VAL A 348 6.41 -15.64 7.37
C VAL A 348 7.46 -14.53 7.31
N PHE A 349 8.04 -14.10 8.44
CA PHE A 349 9.14 -13.13 8.53
C PHE A 349 10.42 -13.75 9.13
N ALA A 350 10.50 -15.08 9.23
CA ALA A 350 11.71 -15.73 9.72
C ALA A 350 12.87 -15.53 8.72
N GLY A 351 13.97 -14.95 9.22
CA GLY A 351 15.17 -14.71 8.42
C GLY A 351 15.23 -13.36 7.70
N THR A 352 14.33 -12.43 7.98
CA THR A 352 14.21 -11.13 7.28
C THR A 352 14.20 -9.95 8.26
N CYS A 353 14.29 -8.72 7.75
CA CYS A 353 14.23 -7.51 8.58
C CYS A 353 12.85 -7.30 9.21
N MET A 354 11.79 -7.80 8.55
CA MET A 354 10.39 -7.65 8.96
C MET A 354 10.03 -8.52 10.18
N ARG A 355 10.96 -9.33 10.71
CA ARG A 355 10.76 -10.00 12.00
C ARG A 355 10.55 -8.92 13.08
N GLN A 356 9.51 -9.08 13.90
CA GLN A 356 9.06 -8.09 14.90
C GLN A 356 8.15 -6.97 14.38
N HIS A 357 7.82 -6.95 13.09
CA HIS A 357 7.04 -5.92 12.41
C HIS A 357 5.74 -6.49 11.79
N ALA A 358 5.16 -5.84 10.77
CA ALA A 358 3.91 -6.29 10.16
C ALA A 358 3.86 -6.25 8.62
N GLY A 359 2.91 -7.01 8.09
CA GLY A 359 2.52 -6.98 6.68
C GLY A 359 1.16 -7.62 6.45
N THR A 360 0.67 -7.50 5.22
CA THR A 360 -0.60 -8.08 4.75
C THR A 360 -0.40 -9.54 4.29
N ALA A 361 -1.49 -10.29 4.13
CA ALA A 361 -1.49 -11.39 3.17
C ALA A 361 -1.33 -10.83 1.73
N TRP A 362 -1.25 -11.71 0.72
CA TRP A 362 -1.47 -11.26 -0.65
C TRP A 362 -2.91 -10.72 -0.79
N LEU A 363 -3.01 -9.54 -1.37
CA LEU A 363 -4.23 -8.83 -1.73
C LEU A 363 -4.34 -8.80 -3.25
N SER A 364 -5.55 -8.82 -3.80
CA SER A 364 -5.77 -8.57 -5.23
C SER A 364 -6.56 -7.27 -5.39
N THR A 365 -6.02 -6.33 -6.15
CA THR A 365 -6.74 -5.12 -6.56
C THR A 365 -7.34 -5.34 -7.94
N THR A 366 -8.60 -4.95 -8.15
CA THR A 366 -9.24 -4.96 -9.48
C THR A 366 -9.87 -3.60 -9.79
N ALA A 367 -9.74 -3.14 -11.04
CA ALA A 367 -10.29 -1.86 -11.50
C ALA A 367 -10.89 -1.98 -12.92
N SER A 368 -11.89 -1.16 -13.22
CA SER A 368 -12.52 -1.09 -14.55
C SER A 368 -11.86 -0.05 -15.44
N VAL A 369 -11.85 -0.32 -16.75
CA VAL A 369 -11.32 0.53 -17.82
C VAL A 369 -12.22 0.47 -19.07
N SER A 370 -12.11 1.44 -19.96
CA SER A 370 -12.83 1.49 -21.23
C SER A 370 -12.00 0.90 -22.38
N PRO A 371 -12.53 -0.03 -23.21
CA PRO A 371 -11.82 -0.53 -24.38
C PRO A 371 -11.31 0.59 -25.30
N GLY A 372 -10.02 0.56 -25.64
CA GLY A 372 -9.38 1.53 -26.54
C GLY A 372 -8.96 2.87 -25.91
N GLU A 373 -9.18 3.09 -24.60
CA GLU A 373 -8.70 4.31 -23.93
C GLU A 373 -7.17 4.31 -23.71
N SER A 374 -6.60 5.43 -23.24
CA SER A 374 -5.21 5.51 -22.78
C SER A 374 -5.16 5.69 -21.27
N ILE A 375 -4.73 4.66 -20.53
CA ILE A 375 -4.57 4.71 -19.08
C ILE A 375 -3.15 5.03 -18.63
N THR A 376 -3.03 5.58 -17.42
CA THR A 376 -1.79 5.58 -16.64
C THR A 376 -2.03 4.91 -15.30
N LEU A 377 -1.24 3.88 -15.00
CA LEU A 377 -1.21 3.18 -13.74
C LEU A 377 0.14 3.42 -13.06
N VAL A 378 0.13 3.79 -11.79
CA VAL A 378 1.34 4.01 -10.98
C VAL A 378 1.23 3.19 -9.70
N PHE A 379 2.20 2.35 -9.43
CA PHE A 379 2.36 1.66 -8.15
C PHE A 379 3.45 2.41 -7.39
N ALA A 380 3.06 3.17 -6.36
CA ALA A 380 3.96 4.05 -5.62
C ALA A 380 4.03 3.64 -4.14
N ILE A 381 5.21 3.80 -3.55
CA ILE A 381 5.46 3.68 -2.12
C ILE A 381 6.41 4.78 -1.66
N PHE A 382 6.21 5.29 -0.45
CA PHE A 382 6.98 6.38 0.13
C PHE A 382 6.80 6.44 1.64
N ASP A 383 7.81 6.93 2.33
CA ASP A 383 7.71 7.25 3.75
C ASP A 383 6.89 8.52 3.95
N LEU A 384 6.10 8.55 5.02
CA LEU A 384 5.27 9.70 5.35
C LEU A 384 5.83 10.49 6.53
N SER A 385 5.99 11.81 6.35
CA SER A 385 6.55 12.78 7.31
C SER A 385 8.08 12.73 7.49
N ASP A 386 8.71 11.57 7.66
CA ASP A 386 10.19 11.43 7.70
C ASP A 386 10.72 10.35 6.72
N SER A 387 11.98 9.94 6.86
CA SER A 387 12.75 9.06 5.95
C SER A 387 13.55 8.05 6.76
N ILE A 388 12.90 7.42 7.74
CA ILE A 388 13.57 6.66 8.82
C ILE A 388 13.19 5.18 8.84
N LEU A 389 11.94 4.82 8.53
CA LEU A 389 11.42 3.47 8.73
C LEU A 389 10.77 2.97 7.46
N ASP A 390 11.35 1.92 6.88
CA ASP A 390 10.96 1.54 5.54
C ASP A 390 9.65 0.74 5.50
N SER A 391 8.94 0.93 4.39
CA SER A 391 7.86 0.07 3.94
C SER A 391 8.12 -0.48 2.54
N TYR A 392 7.51 -1.64 2.24
CA TYR A 392 7.72 -2.38 1.01
C TYR A 392 6.40 -2.89 0.42
N ALA A 393 6.32 -2.93 -0.91
CA ALA A 393 5.24 -3.57 -1.64
C ALA A 393 5.80 -4.62 -2.61
N PHE A 394 5.28 -5.84 -2.55
CA PHE A 394 5.48 -6.86 -3.56
C PHE A 394 4.33 -6.76 -4.57
N LEU A 395 4.60 -6.95 -5.86
CA LEU A 395 3.68 -6.72 -6.97
C LEU A 395 3.83 -7.87 -7.98
N ASP A 396 2.73 -8.49 -8.37
CA ASP A 396 2.73 -9.72 -9.17
C ASP A 396 1.40 -9.91 -9.94
N ASN A 397 1.36 -10.87 -10.86
CA ASN A 397 0.11 -11.42 -11.44
C ASN A 397 -0.83 -10.35 -12.03
N PHE A 398 -0.29 -9.46 -12.88
CA PHE A 398 -1.11 -8.48 -13.59
C PHE A 398 -1.91 -9.18 -14.70
N GLN A 399 -3.25 -9.08 -14.63
CA GLN A 399 -4.14 -9.68 -15.62
C GLN A 399 -5.07 -8.63 -16.22
N TRP A 400 -5.23 -8.66 -17.55
CA TRP A 400 -6.33 -7.96 -18.21
C TRP A 400 -7.63 -8.76 -18.06
N GLY A 401 -8.77 -8.08 -18.03
CA GLY A 401 -10.09 -8.68 -17.89
C GLY A 401 -11.13 -8.12 -18.86
N CYS A 402 -12.10 -8.95 -19.22
CA CYS A 402 -13.24 -8.57 -20.08
C CYS A 402 -14.55 -8.35 -19.29
N GLU A 403 -14.56 -8.63 -17.98
CA GLU A 403 -15.71 -8.40 -17.10
C GLU A 403 -15.58 -7.04 -16.37
N PRO A 404 -16.55 -6.11 -16.51
CA PRO A 404 -16.55 -4.86 -15.76
C PRO A 404 -16.74 -5.09 -14.26
N THR A 405 -15.94 -4.42 -13.43
CA THR A 405 -15.95 -4.59 -11.96
C THR A 405 -16.56 -3.41 -11.20
N GLY A 406 -16.84 -2.30 -11.88
CA GLY A 406 -17.46 -1.11 -11.29
C GLY A 406 -16.44 -0.25 -10.54
N LYS A 407 -16.73 0.09 -9.28
CA LYS A 407 -15.78 0.81 -8.42
C LYS A 407 -14.58 -0.12 -8.13
N PRO A 408 -13.33 0.39 -8.18
CA PRO A 408 -12.16 -0.40 -7.79
C PRO A 408 -12.32 -1.04 -6.40
N SER A 409 -11.80 -2.26 -6.27
CA SER A 409 -11.84 -3.05 -5.04
C SER A 409 -10.46 -3.63 -4.73
N THR A 410 -10.25 -3.99 -3.46
CA THR A 410 -9.09 -4.75 -3.02
C THR A 410 -9.54 -5.76 -1.97
N GLU A 411 -9.15 -7.02 -2.15
CA GLU A 411 -9.59 -8.13 -1.30
C GLU A 411 -8.44 -9.09 -0.99
N PRO A 412 -8.38 -9.72 0.19
CA PRO A 412 -7.41 -10.78 0.48
C PRO A 412 -7.60 -12.00 -0.40
N ILE A 413 -6.49 -12.56 -0.86
CA ILE A 413 -6.47 -13.81 -1.64
C ILE A 413 -6.61 -14.99 -0.67
N GLY A 414 -7.57 -15.89 -0.95
CA GLY A 414 -7.93 -17.05 -0.11
C GLY A 414 -7.14 -18.32 -0.37
#